data_AF-A0A920N2D4-F1
#
_entry.id   AF-A0A920N2D4-F1
#
_cell.length_a   1.000
_cell.length_b   1.000
_cell.length_c   1.000
_cell.angle_alpha   90.00
_cell.angle_beta   90.00
_cell.angle_gamma   90.00
#
_symmetry.space_group_name_H-M   'P 1'
#
loop_
_entity.id
_entity.type
_entity.pdbx_description
1 polymer ?
#
loop_
_entity_poly.entity_id
_entity_poly.type
_entity_poly.pdbx_seq_one_letter_code
_entity_poly.pdbx_strand_id
1 'polypeptide(L)'
;MADKFTIIRSLHQASSAHVSATHTFVTGYDRTGVIKGPPDNPDMCVVINRMRTGHDTSLPSYVGLPGQSRGGSAYLGSAFGPLKIKDDPSKPKFKVENLSLGGESSRSRFDRRSRLLTEFDRLKRNIDASGQMDASTSSSGRRSTS
;
A
#
# COMPACT_ATOMS: atom_id res chain seq x y z
N MET A 1 13.78 11.52 23.25
CA MET A 1 14.32 11.63 21.87
C MET A 1 14.87 10.30 21.36
N ALA A 2 15.55 9.49 22.18
CA ALA A 2 16.02 8.15 21.80
C ALA A 2 14.90 7.13 21.49
N ASP A 3 13.66 7.42 21.87
CA ASP A 3 12.44 6.66 21.60
C ASP A 3 11.93 6.76 20.15
N LYS A 4 12.47 7.70 19.36
CA LYS A 4 11.95 8.01 18.00
C LYS A 4 12.84 7.52 16.86
N PHE A 5 14.00 6.95 17.16
CA PHE A 5 14.92 6.44 16.15
C PHE A 5 15.52 5.12 16.60
N THR A 6 15.85 4.26 15.64
CA THR A 6 16.58 3.01 15.88
C THR A 6 17.84 3.04 15.02
N ILE A 7 18.98 2.65 15.61
CA ILE A 7 20.26 2.60 14.91
C ILE A 7 20.49 1.17 14.43
N ILE A 8 20.60 0.99 13.12
CA ILE A 8 21.06 -0.25 12.50
C ILE A 8 22.58 -0.14 12.34
N ARG A 9 23.33 -0.98 13.05
CA ARG A 9 24.82 -0.92 13.08
C ARG A 9 25.48 -1.69 11.94
N SER A 10 24.80 -2.68 11.39
CA SER A 10 25.31 -3.49 10.28
C SER A 10 24.16 -4.09 9.48
N LEU A 11 24.40 -4.26 8.18
CA LEU A 11 23.54 -4.99 7.25
C LEU A 11 24.43 -6.03 6.56
N HIS A 12 23.93 -7.25 6.46
CA HIS A 12 24.59 -8.34 5.74
C HIS A 12 23.70 -8.79 4.60
N GLN A 13 24.30 -9.05 3.45
CA GLN A 13 23.64 -9.63 2.28
C GLN A 13 24.48 -10.81 1.81
N ALA A 14 23.81 -11.92 1.47
CA ALA A 14 24.50 -13.16 1.12
C ALA A 14 25.05 -13.15 -0.32
N SER A 15 24.52 -12.28 -1.18
CA SER A 15 24.94 -12.19 -2.59
C SER A 15 25.79 -10.94 -2.87
N SER A 16 26.89 -11.13 -3.62
CA SER A 16 27.72 -10.05 -4.15
C SER A 16 27.20 -9.49 -5.49
N ALA A 17 26.21 -10.14 -6.12
CA ALA A 17 25.69 -9.68 -7.40
C ALA A 17 24.79 -8.45 -7.20
N HIS A 18 25.08 -7.37 -7.94
CA HIS A 18 24.40 -6.07 -7.84
C HIS A 18 22.87 -6.17 -7.80
N VAL A 19 22.30 -7.04 -8.64
CA VAL A 19 20.83 -7.18 -8.77
C VAL A 19 20.21 -7.81 -7.53
N SER A 20 20.75 -8.93 -7.05
CA SER A 20 20.27 -9.60 -5.83
C SER A 20 20.58 -8.83 -4.56
N ALA A 21 21.72 -8.14 -4.55
CA ALA A 21 22.11 -7.23 -3.47
C ALA A 21 21.07 -6.11 -3.31
N THR A 22 20.71 -5.46 -4.41
CA THR A 22 19.69 -4.39 -4.42
C THR A 22 18.32 -4.92 -3.99
N HIS A 23 17.91 -6.10 -4.47
CA HIS A 23 16.64 -6.70 -4.07
C HIS A 23 16.58 -7.00 -2.56
N THR A 24 17.65 -7.61 -2.03
CA THR A 24 17.76 -7.94 -0.60
C THR A 24 17.76 -6.68 0.24
N PHE A 25 18.46 -5.64 -0.20
CA PHE A 25 18.45 -4.35 0.49
C PHE A 25 17.07 -3.72 0.56
N VAL A 26 16.31 -3.77 -0.53
CA VAL A 26 15.02 -3.06 -0.64
C VAL A 26 13.86 -3.85 -0.02
N THR A 27 13.90 -5.19 -0.06
CA THR A 27 12.83 -6.07 0.43
C THR A 27 13.14 -6.75 1.75
N GLY A 28 14.43 -6.87 2.12
CA GLY A 28 14.89 -7.68 3.25
C GLY A 28 14.97 -9.19 2.96
N TYR A 29 14.54 -9.63 1.76
CA TYR A 29 14.52 -11.03 1.38
C TYR A 29 15.57 -11.33 0.32
N ASP A 30 16.39 -12.34 0.60
CA ASP A 30 17.36 -12.82 -0.38
C ASP A 30 16.66 -13.56 -1.51
N ARG A 31 17.14 -13.32 -2.73
CA ARG A 31 16.65 -13.97 -3.94
C ARG A 31 17.85 -14.33 -4.79
N THR A 32 18.18 -15.62 -4.79
CA THR A 32 19.30 -16.17 -5.55
C THR A 32 18.89 -16.42 -7.01
N GLY A 33 19.78 -16.15 -7.95
CA GLY A 33 19.55 -16.39 -9.38
C GLY A 33 19.06 -15.16 -10.16
N VAL A 34 18.42 -15.39 -11.31
CA VAL A 34 17.98 -14.32 -12.21
C VAL A 34 16.68 -13.69 -11.70
N ILE A 35 16.79 -12.56 -11.02
CA ILE A 35 15.64 -11.79 -10.54
C ILE A 35 14.92 -11.17 -11.75
N LYS A 36 13.74 -11.72 -12.08
CA LYS A 36 12.84 -11.26 -13.14
C LYS A 36 11.43 -11.11 -12.59
N GLY A 37 10.70 -10.14 -13.14
CA GLY A 37 9.32 -9.89 -12.77
C GLY A 37 9.16 -9.13 -11.45
N PRO A 38 7.91 -8.97 -10.96
CA PRO A 38 7.63 -8.29 -9.71
C PRO A 38 8.26 -9.05 -8.52
N PRO A 39 8.61 -8.34 -7.44
CA PRO A 39 9.11 -8.99 -6.23
C PRO A 39 7.96 -9.75 -5.53
N ASP A 40 8.30 -10.88 -4.90
CA ASP A 40 7.35 -11.69 -4.13
C ASP A 40 7.01 -11.03 -2.79
N ASN A 41 7.95 -10.23 -2.28
CA ASN A 41 7.83 -9.47 -1.03
C ASN A 41 7.79 -7.96 -1.29
N PRO A 42 7.01 -7.20 -0.52
CA PRO A 42 6.94 -5.77 -0.68
C PRO A 42 8.27 -5.12 -0.33
N ASP A 43 8.58 -4.04 -1.01
CA ASP A 43 9.68 -3.20 -0.58
C ASP A 43 9.38 -2.45 0.73
N MET A 44 10.44 -2.07 1.45
CA MET A 44 10.30 -1.32 2.70
C MET A 44 9.55 0.00 2.52
N CYS A 45 9.70 0.67 1.37
CA CYS A 45 9.04 1.94 1.09
C CYS A 45 7.52 1.79 0.94
N VAL A 46 7.04 0.69 0.37
CA VAL A 46 5.62 0.32 0.24
C VAL A 46 5.06 0.01 1.62
N VAL A 47 5.82 -0.71 2.46
CA VAL A 47 5.40 -0.96 3.85
C VAL A 47 5.26 0.35 4.62
N ILE A 48 6.23 1.25 4.50
CA ILE A 48 6.18 2.60 5.11
C ILE A 48 4.99 3.38 4.55
N ASN A 49 4.76 3.36 3.23
CA ASN A 49 3.65 4.05 2.60
C ASN A 49 2.30 3.55 3.12
N ARG A 50 2.15 2.22 3.26
CA ARG A 50 0.98 1.61 3.89
C ARG A 50 0.82 2.05 5.34
N MET A 51 1.88 2.03 6.15
CA MET A 51 1.82 2.48 7.55
C MET A 51 1.48 3.97 7.69
N ARG A 52 1.80 4.78 6.68
CA ARG A 52 1.51 6.22 6.65
C ARG A 52 0.13 6.55 6.10
N THR A 53 -0.60 5.59 5.54
CA THR A 53 -1.98 5.85 5.09
C THR A 53 -2.89 6.25 6.25
N GLY A 54 -3.71 7.29 6.03
CA GLY A 54 -4.55 7.91 7.06
C GLY A 54 -4.04 9.25 7.58
N HIS A 55 -2.86 9.71 7.15
CA HIS A 55 -2.43 11.10 7.36
C HIS A 55 -2.97 11.97 6.21
N ASP A 56 -3.61 13.10 6.55
CA ASP A 56 -4.07 14.12 5.59
C ASP A 56 -2.86 14.89 5.01
N THR A 57 -2.07 14.22 4.20
CA THR A 57 -1.00 14.85 3.42
C THR A 57 -1.44 15.01 1.98
N SER A 58 -1.41 16.24 1.48
CA SER A 58 -1.76 16.60 0.09
C SER A 58 -0.77 16.06 -0.96
N LEU A 59 0.37 15.51 -0.52
CA LEU A 59 1.42 15.00 -1.38
C LEU A 59 1.52 13.47 -1.27
N PRO A 60 1.87 12.77 -2.37
CA PRO A 60 2.15 11.34 -2.34
C PRO A 60 3.28 11.02 -1.35
N SER A 61 3.05 10.06 -0.45
CA SER A 61 4.04 9.63 0.53
C SER A 61 5.17 8.79 -0.06
N TYR A 62 5.02 8.29 -1.30
CA TYR A 62 6.05 7.52 -2.00
C TYR A 62 6.08 7.86 -3.51
N VAL A 63 7.22 8.36 -3.98
CA VAL A 63 7.46 8.71 -5.38
C VAL A 63 8.66 7.88 -5.90
N GLY A 64 8.48 7.24 -7.05
CA GLY A 64 9.49 6.41 -7.69
C GLY A 64 10.08 7.10 -8.91
N LEU A 65 11.40 7.20 -8.96
CA LEU A 65 12.12 7.65 -10.14
C LEU A 65 12.07 6.61 -11.27
N PRO A 66 12.11 7.06 -12.55
CA PRO A 66 12.18 6.15 -13.68
C PRO A 66 13.41 5.23 -13.57
N GLY A 67 13.23 3.94 -13.88
CA GLY A 67 14.31 2.93 -13.80
C GLY A 67 14.42 2.17 -12.48
N GLN A 68 13.60 2.50 -11.47
CA GLN A 68 13.48 1.74 -10.22
C GLN A 68 12.71 0.42 -10.44
N SER A 69 13.41 -0.62 -10.93
CA SER A 69 12.80 -1.91 -11.31
C SER A 69 12.91 -3.02 -10.26
N ARG A 70 13.51 -2.76 -9.09
CA ARG A 70 13.97 -3.81 -8.16
C ARG A 70 13.19 -3.87 -6.84
N GLY A 71 12.32 -2.89 -6.62
CA GLY A 71 11.29 -2.90 -5.58
C GLY A 71 9.90 -3.02 -6.21
N GLY A 72 8.88 -3.13 -5.36
CA GLY A 72 7.51 -3.32 -5.80
C GLY A 72 6.57 -3.59 -4.65
N SER A 73 5.28 -3.43 -4.93
CA SER A 73 4.23 -3.57 -3.92
C SER A 73 3.89 -5.02 -3.58
N ALA A 74 4.30 -5.98 -4.42
CA ALA A 74 4.00 -7.41 -4.24
C ALA A 74 2.52 -7.65 -3.88
N TYR A 75 2.26 -8.50 -2.87
CA TYR A 75 0.93 -8.80 -2.36
C TYR A 75 0.23 -7.62 -1.65
N LEU A 76 0.91 -6.51 -1.34
CA LEU A 76 0.27 -5.32 -0.76
C LEU A 76 -0.57 -4.54 -1.79
N GLY A 77 -0.41 -4.84 -3.08
CA GLY A 77 -1.21 -4.25 -4.15
C GLY A 77 -0.69 -2.89 -4.62
N SER A 78 -1.03 -2.54 -5.87
CA SER A 78 -0.50 -1.36 -6.57
C SER A 78 -0.87 -0.03 -5.91
N ALA A 79 -1.88 0.00 -5.04
CA ALA A 79 -2.33 1.20 -4.34
C ALA A 79 -1.26 1.83 -3.45
N PHE A 80 -0.37 1.01 -2.87
CA PHE A 80 0.74 1.49 -2.03
C PHE A 80 2.07 1.56 -2.79
N GLY A 81 2.07 1.24 -4.08
CA GLY A 81 3.23 1.35 -4.95
C GLY A 81 3.69 2.81 -5.12
N PRO A 82 4.91 3.02 -5.65
CA PRO A 82 5.41 4.35 -5.90
C PRO A 82 4.59 5.07 -6.96
N LEU A 83 4.39 6.38 -6.81
CA LEU A 83 4.01 7.24 -7.93
C LEU A 83 5.15 7.24 -8.94
N LYS A 84 4.96 6.56 -10.08
CA LYS A 84 5.98 6.42 -11.12
C LYS A 84 5.96 7.63 -12.03
N ILE A 85 7.05 8.39 -12.04
CA ILE A 85 7.27 9.45 -13.04
C ILE A 85 7.91 8.79 -14.26
N LYS A 86 7.17 8.72 -15.37
CA LYS A 86 7.66 8.10 -16.61
C LYS A 86 8.28 9.10 -17.58
N ASP A 87 7.83 10.36 -17.55
CA ASP A 87 8.27 11.39 -18.48
C ASP A 87 9.45 12.20 -17.90
N ASP A 88 10.22 12.84 -18.77
CA ASP A 88 11.38 13.64 -18.37
C ASP A 88 10.94 15.01 -17.86
N PRO A 89 11.21 15.36 -16.59
CA PRO A 89 10.82 16.64 -16.00
C PRO A 89 11.49 17.84 -16.68
N SER A 90 12.58 17.63 -17.41
CA SER A 90 13.31 18.69 -18.13
C SER A 90 12.63 19.11 -19.43
N LYS A 91 11.63 18.35 -19.91
CA LYS A 91 10.94 18.65 -21.16
C LYS A 91 9.84 19.69 -20.94
N PRO A 92 9.66 20.65 -21.86
CA PRO A 92 8.64 21.70 -21.74
C PRO A 92 7.18 21.19 -21.77
N LYS A 93 6.96 19.91 -22.10
CA LYS A 93 5.63 19.26 -22.12
C LYS A 93 5.47 18.17 -21.05
N PHE A 94 6.30 18.18 -20.01
CA PHE A 94 6.24 17.21 -18.92
C PHE A 94 4.84 17.10 -18.32
N LYS A 95 4.30 15.87 -18.28
CA LYS A 95 3.03 15.55 -17.62
C LYS A 95 3.17 14.29 -16.79
N VAL A 96 2.69 14.33 -15.56
CA VAL A 96 2.57 13.15 -14.70
C VAL A 96 1.25 12.45 -15.02
N GLU A 97 1.33 11.25 -15.60
CA GLU A 97 0.18 10.36 -15.78
C GLU A 97 -0.49 10.09 -14.42
N ASN A 98 -1.82 10.09 -14.37
CA ASN A 98 -2.66 9.88 -13.18
C ASN A 98 -2.84 11.05 -12.20
N LEU A 99 -2.24 12.22 -12.42
CA LEU A 99 -2.58 13.46 -11.66
C LEU A 99 -3.57 14.37 -12.41
N SER A 100 -3.85 14.09 -13.69
CA SER A 100 -4.85 14.82 -14.46
C SER A 100 -6.17 14.03 -14.54
N LEU A 101 -7.23 14.58 -13.95
CA LEU A 101 -8.61 14.18 -14.28
C LEU A 101 -8.85 14.58 -15.73
N GLY A 102 -8.90 13.60 -16.63
CA GLY A 102 -9.10 13.84 -18.06
C GLY A 102 -10.45 14.48 -18.36
N GLY A 103 -10.49 15.80 -18.56
CA GLY A 103 -11.69 16.55 -18.97
C GLY A 103 -12.86 16.51 -17.97
N GLU A 104 -13.91 17.28 -18.27
CA GLU A 104 -15.13 17.34 -17.45
C GLU A 104 -15.82 15.97 -17.28
N SER A 105 -15.72 15.10 -18.30
CA SER A 105 -16.30 13.76 -18.28
C SER A 105 -15.66 12.85 -17.22
N SER A 106 -14.36 13.01 -16.91
CA SER A 106 -13.72 12.22 -15.84
C SER A 106 -14.14 12.67 -14.44
N ARG A 107 -14.42 13.97 -14.23
CA ARG A 107 -14.95 14.46 -12.95
C ARG A 107 -16.35 13.93 -12.67
N SER A 108 -17.26 14.02 -13.64
CA SER A 108 -18.62 13.47 -13.51
C SER A 108 -18.61 11.96 -13.21
N ARG A 109 -17.73 11.18 -13.88
CA ARG A 109 -17.57 9.75 -13.58
C ARG A 109 -16.97 9.48 -12.21
N PHE A 110 -16.03 10.31 -11.76
CA PHE A 110 -15.43 10.21 -10.43
C PHE A 110 -16.48 10.46 -9.33
N ASP A 111 -17.27 11.53 -9.46
CA ASP A 111 -18.34 11.86 -8.50
C ASP A 111 -19.37 10.73 -8.40
N ARG A 112 -19.77 10.15 -9.54
CA ARG A 112 -20.71 9.03 -9.56
C ARG A 112 -20.16 7.78 -8.87
N ARG A 113 -18.87 7.47 -9.05
CA ARG A 113 -18.21 6.34 -8.36
C ARG A 113 -18.05 6.60 -6.87
N SER A 114 -17.66 7.81 -6.48
CA SER A 114 -17.54 8.22 -5.08
C SER A 114 -18.87 8.12 -4.34
N ARG A 115 -19.95 8.57 -4.98
CA ARG A 115 -21.31 8.43 -4.43
C ARG A 115 -21.71 6.98 -4.22
N LEU A 116 -21.49 6.12 -5.21
CA LEU A 116 -21.79 4.69 -5.09
C LEU A 116 -20.97 4.00 -3.99
N LEU A 117 -19.67 4.30 -3.89
CA LEU A 117 -18.82 3.76 -2.81
C LEU A 117 -19.30 4.20 -1.43
N THR A 118 -19.68 5.48 -1.29
CA THR A 118 -20.24 6.01 -0.04
C THR A 118 -21.54 5.33 0.34
N GLU A 119 -22.42 5.08 -0.65
CA GLU A 119 -23.68 4.36 -0.44
C GLU A 119 -23.43 2.90 -0.03
N PHE A 120 -22.46 2.22 -0.64
CA PHE A 120 -22.07 0.86 -0.28
C PHE A 120 -21.46 0.78 1.13
N ASP A 121 -20.57 1.71 1.48
CA ASP A 121 -19.96 1.80 2.81
C ASP A 121 -21.00 2.11 3.91
N ARG A 122 -22.05 2.87 3.56
CA ARG A 122 -23.20 3.08 4.46
C ARG A 122 -24.02 1.82 4.61
N LEU A 123 -24.29 1.10 3.52
CA LEU A 123 -25.00 -0.18 3.56
C LEU A 123 -24.26 -1.21 4.42
N LYS A 124 -22.94 -1.35 4.23
CA LYS A 124 -22.11 -2.25 5.04
C LYS A 124 -22.17 -1.88 6.53
N ARG A 125 -22.03 -0.60 6.87
CA ARG A 125 -22.14 -0.13 8.26
C ARG A 125 -23.52 -0.35 8.85
N ASN A 126 -24.59 -0.17 8.08
CA ASN A 126 -25.95 -0.44 8.54
C ASN A 126 -26.17 -1.93 8.79
N ILE A 127 -25.63 -2.81 7.94
CA ILE A 127 -25.67 -4.26 8.13
C ILE A 127 -24.88 -4.65 9.37
N ASP A 128 -23.65 -4.16 9.53
CA ASP A 128 -22.82 -4.40 10.73
C ASP A 128 -23.50 -3.89 12.01
N ALA A 129 -24.17 -2.73 11.96
CA ALA A 129 -24.94 -2.19 13.08
C ALA A 129 -26.22 -2.99 13.36
N SER A 130 -26.87 -3.54 12.33
CA SER A 130 -28.05 -4.40 12.46
C SER A 130 -27.72 -5.83 12.91
N GLY A 131 -26.45 -6.25 12.77
CA GLY A 131 -25.94 -7.56 13.17
C GLY A 131 -25.63 -7.70 14.66
N GLN A 132 -25.78 -6.63 15.47
CA GLN A 132 -25.72 -6.71 16.93
C GLN A 132 -27.11 -6.86 17.54
N MET A 133 -27.84 -7.92 17.19
CA MET A 133 -29.00 -8.38 17.97
C MET A 133 -29.19 -9.91 18.00
N ASP A 134 -28.21 -10.72 17.57
CA ASP A 134 -28.28 -12.20 17.66
C ASP A 134 -27.25 -12.82 18.64
N ALA A 135 -26.71 -12.03 19.56
CA ALA A 135 -25.79 -12.52 20.61
C ALA A 135 -26.35 -12.46 22.05
N SER A 136 -27.65 -12.19 22.22
CA SER A 136 -28.26 -12.01 23.56
C SER A 136 -29.08 -13.21 24.07
N THR A 137 -29.11 -14.33 23.35
CA THR A 137 -29.86 -15.55 23.77
C THR A 137 -28.97 -16.79 23.81
N SER A 138 -27.88 -16.74 24.58
CA SER A 138 -27.22 -17.94 25.11
C SER A 138 -26.96 -17.83 26.62
N SER A 139 -27.91 -17.24 27.36
CA SER A 139 -27.98 -17.30 28.83
C SER A 139 -29.18 -18.14 29.28
N SER A 140 -29.22 -19.44 28.95
CA SER A 140 -30.05 -20.37 29.73
C SER A 140 -29.64 -21.82 29.53
N GLY A 141 -29.10 -22.42 30.61
CA GLY A 141 -29.24 -23.85 30.87
C GLY A 141 -27.99 -24.71 30.72
N ARG A 142 -27.30 -24.99 31.84
CA ARG A 142 -27.35 -26.31 32.52
C ARG A 142 -26.30 -26.45 33.64
N ARG A 143 -26.82 -26.69 34.87
CA ARG A 143 -26.46 -27.73 35.88
C ARG A 143 -24.99 -27.77 36.32
N SER A 144 -24.62 -27.44 37.57
CA SER A 144 -24.97 -28.10 38.85
C SER A 144 -24.93 -29.62 38.80
N THR A 145 -23.79 -30.20 39.16
CA THR A 145 -23.56 -31.47 39.92
C THR A 145 -22.06 -31.49 40.25
N SER A 146 -21.71 -31.26 41.51
CA SER A 146 -21.16 -32.23 42.49
C SER A 146 -19.70 -32.60 42.26
#